data_AF-A0A0C3DXV7-F1
#
_entry.id   AF-A0A0C3DXV7-F1
#
_cell.length_a   1.000
_cell.length_b   1.000
_cell.length_c   1.000
_cell.angle_alpha   90.00
_cell.angle_beta   90.00
_cell.angle_gamma   90.00
#
_symmetry.space_group_name_H-M   'P 1'
#
loop_
_entity.id
_entity.type
_entity.pdbx_description
1 polymer ?
#
loop_
_entity_poly.entity_id
_entity_poly.type
_entity_poly.pdbx_seq_one_letter_code
_entity_poly.pdbx_strand_id
1 'polypeptide(L)'
;MHQSALLGMLALAAVTTALPSSPFSPSPRPGSEASITNLKQKIKNVVLLCMENRSVDNLLGGQTHKGIENSINNGPFCNPYNVSDPSQGFHCSQAKDYDSVTNDPSHAVTGNTMEFYSQWTPDNTAIAEGRLRPNNNGFITEQIHNYGANTNTTELALQVMNYYTEQQVPVMTSFVQNFLTFNHWHSDVAGPTDPNRFALVSGTTHGHGTNLGTDYTFLLPQMSIFQALGEKNISWLNYWDTAGGTGPDSKAFTWTLESGNENKTVPVTQFYTDALSGNLPTFSYLNPSCCGVGTTSMHDSGLVSDGEAFLKKVYESLRAGPQWENTLFILTFDETGGFHDHVPPPLAPRPDNLTYTEKAANGLEYTYEFNRLGGRIPTFLISPWINEGEVEQFGLNSFGETVSYCASSVLRTLGYLWDFEPFNPRVEWAPSFDHLIQHTARKNVISTLPTPVTFTDY
;
A
#
# COMPACT_ATOMS: atom_id res chain seq x y z
N MET A 1 -15.36 -83.98 34.68
CA MET A 1 -15.69 -82.71 35.34
C MET A 1 -14.99 -81.60 34.58
N HIS A 2 -15.77 -80.63 34.08
CA HIS A 2 -15.37 -79.30 33.57
C HIS A 2 -14.42 -79.27 32.34
N GLN A 3 -14.56 -78.41 31.33
CA GLN A 3 -15.27 -77.12 31.19
C GLN A 3 -15.37 -76.82 29.69
N SER A 4 -16.53 -76.33 29.23
CA SER A 4 -16.75 -75.87 27.86
C SER A 4 -16.46 -74.37 27.73
N ALA A 5 -15.80 -73.99 26.63
CA ALA A 5 -15.40 -72.63 26.31
C ALA A 5 -16.58 -71.73 25.91
N LEU A 6 -16.60 -70.50 26.42
CA LEU A 6 -17.35 -69.37 25.88
C LEU A 6 -16.42 -68.15 25.94
N LEU A 7 -16.02 -67.62 24.79
CA LEU A 7 -15.44 -66.27 24.69
C LEU A 7 -16.50 -65.36 24.09
N GLY A 8 -16.96 -64.41 24.90
CA GLY A 8 -17.89 -63.35 24.52
C GLY A 8 -17.17 -62.14 23.94
N MET A 9 -17.76 -61.55 22.91
CA MET A 9 -17.38 -60.25 22.35
C MET A 9 -17.81 -59.11 23.30
N LEU A 10 -16.85 -58.24 23.66
CA LEU A 10 -17.10 -56.98 24.35
C LEU A 10 -17.40 -55.88 23.32
N ALA A 11 -18.61 -55.32 23.37
CA ALA A 11 -18.97 -54.10 22.66
C ALA A 11 -18.59 -52.88 23.52
N LEU A 12 -17.73 -51.99 22.99
CA LEU A 12 -17.50 -50.67 23.56
C LEU A 12 -18.60 -49.72 23.06
N ALA A 13 -19.40 -49.17 23.98
CA ALA A 13 -20.29 -48.05 23.70
C ALA A 13 -19.50 -46.74 23.76
N ALA A 14 -19.44 -46.01 22.63
CA ALA A 14 -18.92 -44.65 22.59
C ALA A 14 -20.04 -43.66 22.91
N VAL A 15 -19.87 -42.87 23.97
CA VAL A 15 -20.75 -41.74 24.29
C VAL A 15 -20.22 -40.52 23.54
N THR A 16 -20.93 -40.11 22.48
CA THR A 16 -20.67 -38.84 21.79
C THR A 16 -21.42 -37.72 22.49
N THR A 17 -20.71 -36.83 23.16
CA THR A 17 -21.26 -35.56 23.64
C THR A 17 -21.32 -34.58 22.46
N ALA A 18 -22.52 -34.32 21.93
CA ALA A 18 -22.74 -33.27 20.95
C ALA A 18 -22.65 -31.90 21.65
N LEU A 19 -21.67 -31.09 21.27
CA LEU A 19 -21.63 -29.67 21.62
C LEU A 19 -22.64 -28.91 20.73
N PRO A 20 -23.36 -27.91 21.27
CA PRO A 20 -24.32 -27.14 20.48
C PRO A 20 -23.59 -26.30 19.42
N SER A 21 -23.94 -26.50 18.16
CA SER A 21 -23.49 -25.66 17.04
C SER A 21 -24.11 -24.27 17.18
N SER A 22 -23.31 -23.26 17.49
CA SER A 22 -23.70 -21.86 17.32
C SER A 22 -23.90 -21.57 15.83
N PRO A 23 -24.94 -20.84 15.40
CA PRO A 23 -25.12 -20.44 14.02
C PRO A 23 -24.27 -19.19 13.75
N PHE A 24 -22.96 -19.27 13.96
CA PHE A 24 -22.05 -18.31 13.34
C PHE A 24 -21.76 -18.86 11.96
N SER A 25 -22.37 -18.26 10.92
CA SER A 25 -21.75 -18.36 9.60
C SER A 25 -20.33 -17.80 9.77
N PRO A 26 -19.27 -18.60 9.53
CA PRO A 26 -17.92 -18.06 9.57
C PRO A 26 -17.85 -16.89 8.59
N SER A 27 -17.13 -15.82 8.96
CA SER A 27 -16.85 -14.72 8.04
C SER A 27 -16.37 -15.28 6.70
N PRO A 28 -16.81 -14.72 5.56
CA PRO A 28 -16.42 -15.24 4.25
C PRO A 28 -14.90 -15.36 4.17
N ARG A 29 -14.40 -16.49 3.65
CA ARG A 29 -12.97 -16.68 3.43
C ARG A 29 -12.56 -15.87 2.19
N PRO A 30 -11.41 -15.16 2.17
CA PRO A 30 -10.89 -14.52 0.96
C PRO A 30 -10.84 -15.51 -0.22
N GLY A 31 -11.28 -15.05 -1.39
CA GLY A 31 -11.33 -15.85 -2.62
C GLY A 31 -12.35 -16.99 -2.61
N SER A 32 -13.25 -17.07 -1.62
CA SER A 32 -14.36 -18.02 -1.66
C SER A 32 -15.41 -17.61 -2.68
N GLU A 33 -16.16 -18.58 -3.23
CA GLU A 33 -17.28 -18.27 -4.14
C GLU A 33 -18.29 -17.29 -3.51
N ALA A 34 -18.53 -17.40 -2.21
CA ALA A 34 -19.44 -16.52 -1.47
C ALA A 34 -18.93 -15.08 -1.38
N SER A 35 -17.64 -14.88 -1.05
CA SER A 35 -17.04 -13.54 -0.95
C SER A 35 -16.90 -12.88 -2.32
N ILE A 36 -16.46 -13.63 -3.33
CA ILE A 36 -16.36 -13.16 -4.72
C ILE A 36 -17.75 -12.76 -5.26
N THR A 37 -18.77 -13.60 -5.02
CA THR A 37 -20.14 -13.29 -5.42
C THR A 37 -20.65 -12.03 -4.72
N ASN A 38 -20.38 -11.87 -3.42
CA ASN A 38 -20.76 -10.67 -2.68
C ASN A 38 -20.07 -9.42 -3.27
N LEU A 39 -18.75 -9.46 -3.47
CA LEU A 39 -17.98 -8.39 -4.10
C LEU A 39 -18.60 -7.98 -5.45
N LYS A 40 -18.82 -8.93 -6.36
CA LYS A 40 -19.41 -8.68 -7.68
C LYS A 40 -20.82 -8.12 -7.62
N GLN A 41 -21.62 -8.51 -6.63
CA GLN A 41 -22.98 -7.99 -6.48
C GLN A 41 -22.99 -6.52 -6.05
N LYS A 42 -22.07 -6.12 -5.16
CA LYS A 42 -22.06 -4.78 -4.56
C LYS A 42 -21.26 -3.76 -5.35
N ILE A 43 -20.07 -4.13 -5.82
CA ILE A 43 -19.11 -3.21 -6.40
C ILE A 43 -19.23 -3.23 -7.92
N LYS A 44 -19.44 -2.05 -8.51
CA LYS A 44 -19.54 -1.83 -9.96
C LYS A 44 -18.51 -0.83 -10.48
N ASN A 45 -18.03 0.07 -9.61
CA ASN A 45 -16.98 1.02 -9.94
C ASN A 45 -15.86 0.88 -8.90
N VAL A 46 -14.62 0.82 -9.36
CA VAL A 46 -13.44 0.89 -8.50
C VAL A 46 -12.70 2.17 -8.82
N VAL A 47 -12.43 2.96 -7.79
CA VAL A 47 -11.57 4.13 -7.86
C VAL A 47 -10.29 3.79 -7.12
N LEU A 48 -9.14 3.83 -7.80
CA LEU A 48 -7.83 3.61 -7.21
C LEU A 48 -7.03 4.91 -7.29
N LEU A 49 -6.69 5.48 -6.14
CA LEU A 49 -5.82 6.64 -6.03
C LEU A 49 -4.49 6.23 -5.39
N CYS A 50 -3.39 6.52 -6.07
CA CYS A 50 -2.03 6.30 -5.57
C CYS A 50 -1.35 7.64 -5.27
N MET A 51 -1.23 7.96 -3.98
CA MET A 51 -0.50 9.11 -3.44
C MET A 51 1.02 8.83 -3.39
N GLU A 52 1.78 9.79 -2.88
CA GLU A 52 3.23 9.80 -2.68
C GLU A 52 3.56 10.43 -1.31
N ASN A 53 4.78 10.38 -0.81
CA ASN A 53 5.41 9.12 -0.42
C ASN A 53 5.31 9.10 1.12
N ARG A 54 4.71 8.09 1.74
CA ARG A 54 4.50 8.14 3.19
C ARG A 54 4.48 6.74 3.79
N SER A 55 5.24 6.55 4.87
CA SER A 55 5.17 5.34 5.69
C SER A 55 3.97 5.36 6.64
N VAL A 56 3.56 4.20 7.17
CA VAL A 56 2.49 4.12 8.17
C VAL A 56 2.87 4.84 9.46
N ASP A 57 4.07 4.59 9.99
CA ASP A 57 4.53 5.25 11.21
C ASP A 57 4.69 6.76 11.05
N ASN A 58 4.92 7.27 9.85
CA ASN A 58 4.97 8.70 9.60
C ASN A 58 3.55 9.30 9.52
N LEU A 59 2.74 8.87 8.55
CA LEU A 59 1.42 9.49 8.29
C LEU A 59 0.37 9.13 9.34
N LEU A 60 0.41 7.89 9.84
CA LEU A 60 -0.54 7.38 10.82
C LEU A 60 0.08 7.18 12.21
N GLY A 61 1.31 7.66 12.45
CA GLY A 61 2.04 7.46 13.70
C GLY A 61 1.34 7.94 14.95
N GLY A 62 0.57 9.04 14.85
CA GLY A 62 -0.15 9.64 15.97
C GLY A 62 -1.59 9.17 16.13
N GLN A 63 -2.06 8.20 15.34
CA GLN A 63 -3.44 7.72 15.39
C GLN A 63 -3.68 6.84 16.63
N THR A 64 -4.66 7.21 17.45
CA THR A 64 -5.00 6.49 18.69
C THR A 64 -6.04 5.39 18.50
N HIS A 65 -6.52 5.22 17.27
CA HIS A 65 -7.56 4.25 16.93
C HIS A 65 -7.10 2.82 17.25
N LYS A 66 -7.98 2.06 17.91
CA LYS A 66 -7.62 0.74 18.45
C LYS A 66 -7.26 -0.22 17.32
N GLY A 67 -6.12 -0.89 17.49
CA GLY A 67 -5.65 -1.94 16.61
C GLY A 67 -4.62 -1.46 15.60
N ILE A 68 -4.41 -0.16 15.44
CA ILE A 68 -3.34 0.36 14.60
C ILE A 68 -1.98 0.10 15.27
N GLU A 69 -1.07 -0.54 14.53
CA GLU A 69 0.32 -0.73 14.94
C GLU A 69 1.16 0.44 14.43
N ASN A 70 1.50 1.39 15.29
CA ASN A 70 2.16 2.64 14.92
C ASN A 70 3.03 3.23 16.05
N SER A 71 3.72 4.35 15.77
CA SER A 71 4.57 5.05 16.74
C SER A 71 3.93 5.36 18.09
N ILE A 72 2.69 5.88 18.15
CA ILE A 72 2.06 6.25 19.43
C ILE A 72 1.62 5.04 20.26
N ASN A 73 1.27 3.93 19.61
CA ASN A 73 0.76 2.72 20.28
C ASN A 73 1.87 1.71 20.60
N ASN A 74 2.98 1.71 19.85
CA ASN A 74 4.01 0.67 19.90
C ASN A 74 5.43 1.22 20.12
N GLY A 75 5.62 2.54 19.99
CA GLY A 75 6.91 3.21 20.14
C GLY A 75 7.18 3.80 21.54
N PRO A 76 8.06 4.81 21.63
CA PRO A 76 8.80 5.42 20.52
C PRO A 76 9.86 4.45 19.95
N PHE A 77 10.19 4.62 18.67
CA PHE A 77 11.22 3.84 17.98
C PHE A 77 12.46 4.69 17.76
N CYS A 78 13.65 4.14 18.04
CA CYS A 78 14.89 4.91 18.02
C CYS A 78 15.87 4.37 16.99
N ASN A 79 16.40 5.24 16.13
CA ASN A 79 17.48 4.92 15.20
C ASN A 79 18.79 5.60 15.65
N PRO A 80 19.95 4.94 15.49
CA PRO A 80 21.25 5.57 15.75
C PRO A 80 21.56 6.64 14.68
N TYR A 81 22.27 7.70 15.08
CA TYR A 81 22.82 8.66 14.10
C TYR A 81 23.86 8.00 13.16
N ASN A 82 24.50 6.94 13.63
CA ASN A 82 25.44 6.14 12.83
C ASN A 82 25.33 4.66 13.22
N VAL A 83 24.83 3.82 12.32
CA VAL A 83 24.68 2.37 12.57
C VAL A 83 26.02 1.66 12.86
N SER A 84 27.14 2.20 12.36
CA SER A 84 28.49 1.64 12.61
C SER A 84 29.13 2.15 13.89
N ASP A 85 28.63 3.25 14.46
CA ASP A 85 29.10 3.82 15.72
C ASP A 85 27.91 4.37 16.56
N PRO A 86 27.14 3.47 17.22
CA PRO A 86 25.98 3.88 18.01
C PRO A 86 26.31 4.77 19.22
N SER A 87 27.60 4.93 19.56
CA SER A 87 28.02 5.83 20.65
C SER A 87 27.77 7.31 20.32
N GLN A 88 27.55 7.64 19.05
CA GLN A 88 27.18 8.98 18.58
C GLN A 88 25.75 9.40 18.94
N GLY A 89 24.96 8.49 19.50
CA GLY A 89 23.61 8.77 20.00
C GLY A 89 22.51 8.31 19.05
N PHE A 90 21.28 8.62 19.46
CA PHE A 90 20.05 8.17 18.82
C PHE A 90 19.04 9.31 18.78
N HIS A 91 18.12 9.24 17.82
CA HIS A 91 16.88 9.99 17.83
C HIS A 91 15.71 9.01 17.83
N CYS A 92 14.66 9.34 18.56
CA CYS A 92 13.47 8.51 18.68
C CYS A 92 12.26 9.21 18.06
N SER A 93 11.33 8.43 17.50
CA SER A 93 10.11 8.95 16.88
C SER A 93 9.30 9.79 17.87
N GLN A 94 8.86 10.95 17.39
CA GLN A 94 8.12 11.93 18.19
C GLN A 94 6.96 12.50 17.41
N ALA A 95 5.94 12.95 18.16
CA ALA A 95 4.77 13.58 17.60
C ALA A 95 5.11 14.94 16.98
N LYS A 96 4.37 15.26 15.93
CA LYS A 96 4.51 16.43 15.06
C LYS A 96 5.62 16.29 14.04
N ASP A 97 5.21 16.47 12.80
CA ASP A 97 6.07 16.47 11.63
C ASP A 97 5.79 17.68 10.72
N TYR A 98 6.64 17.89 9.72
CA TYR A 98 6.63 19.03 8.81
C TYR A 98 5.49 18.98 7.81
N ASP A 99 4.90 20.13 7.46
CA ASP A 99 3.90 20.17 6.36
C ASP A 99 4.62 19.89 5.03
N SER A 100 5.89 20.28 4.93
CA SER A 100 6.80 19.94 3.83
C SER A 100 8.20 19.62 4.35
N VAL A 101 8.73 18.47 3.94
CA VAL A 101 10.09 18.01 4.20
C VAL A 101 10.96 18.32 2.97
N THR A 102 11.93 19.21 3.14
CA THR A 102 12.74 19.72 2.00
C THR A 102 13.97 18.88 1.69
N ASN A 103 14.44 18.06 2.63
CA ASN A 103 15.47 17.05 2.37
C ASN A 103 14.76 15.70 2.14
N ASP A 104 14.36 15.48 0.90
CA ASP A 104 13.71 14.27 0.39
C ASP A 104 14.50 12.99 0.78
N PRO A 105 14.07 12.21 1.78
CA PRO A 105 14.81 11.04 2.22
C PRO A 105 14.95 9.98 1.13
N SER A 106 15.99 9.17 1.26
CA SER A 106 16.32 8.18 0.24
C SER A 106 15.22 7.14 0.13
N HIS A 107 14.69 6.97 -1.06
CA HIS A 107 13.79 5.86 -1.36
C HIS A 107 14.29 5.07 -2.58
N ALA A 108 15.58 5.20 -2.89
CA ALA A 108 16.27 4.36 -3.86
C ALA A 108 16.38 2.90 -3.36
N VAL A 109 16.72 1.97 -4.25
CA VAL A 109 16.88 0.54 -3.90
C VAL A 109 17.97 0.35 -2.84
N THR A 110 19.11 1.03 -2.98
CA THR A 110 20.24 0.98 -2.05
C THR A 110 20.11 1.92 -0.86
N GLY A 111 19.23 2.93 -0.93
CA GLY A 111 18.78 3.65 0.27
C GLY A 111 18.02 2.71 1.20
N ASN A 112 17.01 2.03 0.64
CA ASN A 112 16.21 1.03 1.34
C ASN A 112 17.06 -0.14 1.92
N THR A 113 18.19 -0.51 1.30
CA THR A 113 19.07 -1.52 1.92
C THR A 113 19.74 -0.99 3.19
N MET A 114 20.21 0.25 3.18
CA MET A 114 20.74 0.90 4.38
C MET A 114 19.64 1.00 5.44
N GLU A 115 18.49 1.56 5.10
CA GLU A 115 17.36 1.78 6.01
C GLU A 115 16.91 0.49 6.69
N PHE A 116 16.64 -0.56 5.90
CA PHE A 116 16.08 -1.80 6.42
C PHE A 116 17.13 -2.73 7.05
N TYR A 117 18.36 -2.78 6.53
CA TYR A 117 19.36 -3.77 6.97
C TYR A 117 20.57 -3.17 7.70
N SER A 118 20.64 -1.85 7.82
CA SER A 118 21.84 -1.13 8.28
C SER A 118 23.09 -1.45 7.44
N GLN A 119 22.91 -1.82 6.18
CA GLN A 119 23.98 -2.25 5.27
C GLN A 119 23.72 -1.73 3.86
N TRP A 120 24.72 -1.08 3.26
CA TRP A 120 24.66 -0.60 1.88
C TRP A 120 24.44 -1.72 0.87
N THR A 121 25.13 -2.85 1.05
CA THR A 121 25.12 -4.00 0.13
C THR A 121 24.93 -5.30 0.93
N PRO A 122 23.72 -5.59 1.44
CA PRO A 122 23.46 -6.78 2.24
C PRO A 122 23.51 -8.06 1.37
N ASP A 123 23.82 -9.19 1.99
CA ASP A 123 23.84 -10.50 1.32
C ASP A 123 22.41 -11.01 1.04
N ASN A 124 22.00 -11.04 -0.22
CA ASN A 124 20.69 -11.53 -0.65
C ASN A 124 20.42 -12.98 -0.27
N THR A 125 21.45 -13.85 -0.27
CA THR A 125 21.30 -15.25 0.13
C THR A 125 21.00 -15.32 1.64
N ALA A 126 21.70 -14.51 2.44
CA ALA A 126 21.42 -14.43 3.87
C ALA A 126 20.02 -13.87 4.15
N ILE A 127 19.53 -12.91 3.36
CA ILE A 127 18.16 -12.38 3.45
C ILE A 127 17.15 -13.47 3.11
N ALA A 128 17.28 -14.13 1.96
CA ALA A 128 16.35 -15.16 1.49
C ALA A 128 16.26 -16.36 2.45
N GLU A 129 17.37 -16.71 3.10
CA GLU A 129 17.43 -17.79 4.11
C GLU A 129 17.04 -17.32 5.53
N GLY A 130 16.70 -16.04 5.71
CA GLY A 130 16.32 -15.46 7.00
C GLY A 130 17.47 -15.35 8.02
N ARG A 131 18.73 -15.52 7.57
CA ARG A 131 19.95 -15.33 8.37
C ARG A 131 20.28 -13.85 8.59
N LEU A 132 19.90 -12.99 7.64
CA LEU A 132 19.93 -11.55 7.77
C LEU A 132 18.49 -11.02 7.73
N ARG A 133 18.04 -10.41 8.83
CA ARG A 133 16.69 -9.86 8.95
C ARG A 133 16.74 -8.34 8.92
N PRO A 134 15.73 -7.67 8.35
CA PRO A 134 15.64 -6.23 8.45
C PRO A 134 15.46 -5.82 9.91
N ASN A 135 16.19 -4.77 10.30
CA ASN A 135 16.23 -4.21 11.64
C ASN A 135 15.69 -2.77 11.68
N ASN A 136 15.47 -2.14 10.52
CA ASN A 136 14.92 -0.79 10.37
C ASN A 136 15.67 0.28 11.19
N ASN A 137 17.00 0.14 11.33
CA ASN A 137 17.85 1.06 12.12
C ASN A 137 18.67 2.03 11.26
N GLY A 138 18.59 1.97 9.93
CA GLY A 138 19.48 2.73 9.05
C GLY A 138 18.97 4.11 8.62
N PHE A 139 17.73 4.48 8.93
CA PHE A 139 17.05 5.64 8.34
C PHE A 139 17.78 6.97 8.59
N ILE A 140 18.19 7.23 9.83
CA ILE A 140 18.94 8.45 10.15
C ILE A 140 20.34 8.43 9.49
N THR A 141 21.00 7.27 9.46
CA THR A 141 22.32 7.15 8.84
C THR A 141 22.26 7.44 7.34
N GLU A 142 21.23 6.93 6.65
CA GLU A 142 20.97 7.20 5.24
C GLU A 142 20.71 8.70 5.00
N GLN A 143 19.87 9.31 5.84
CA GLN A 143 19.56 10.73 5.69
C GLN A 143 20.78 11.63 5.90
N ILE A 144 21.62 11.33 6.89
CA ILE A 144 22.89 12.03 7.10
C ILE A 144 23.85 11.81 5.94
N HIS A 145 23.88 10.61 5.35
CA HIS A 145 24.71 10.35 4.18
C HIS A 145 24.34 11.29 3.02
N ASN A 146 23.05 11.48 2.75
CA ASN A 146 22.58 12.29 1.63
C ASN A 146 22.68 13.81 1.89
N TYR A 147 22.41 14.27 3.11
CA TYR A 147 22.22 15.69 3.39
C TYR A 147 23.11 16.27 4.50
N GLY A 148 23.86 15.46 5.22
CA GLY A 148 24.64 15.87 6.40
C GLY A 148 25.75 16.88 6.12
N ALA A 149 26.14 17.06 4.85
CA ALA A 149 27.08 18.11 4.45
C ALA A 149 26.46 19.52 4.49
N ASN A 150 25.14 19.64 4.34
CA ASN A 150 24.43 20.92 4.16
C ASN A 150 23.38 21.19 5.25
N THR A 151 22.94 20.16 5.97
CA THR A 151 21.83 20.25 6.93
C THR A 151 22.25 19.69 8.29
N ASN A 152 21.71 20.28 9.37
CA ASN A 152 22.00 19.84 10.73
C ASN A 152 21.50 18.40 10.97
N THR A 153 22.33 17.57 11.61
CA THR A 153 22.00 16.16 11.92
C THR A 153 20.71 15.97 12.74
N THR A 154 20.40 16.88 13.65
CA THR A 154 19.16 16.81 14.46
C THR A 154 17.94 17.07 13.58
N GLU A 155 18.03 18.05 12.69
CA GLU A 155 16.96 18.37 11.72
C GLU A 155 16.70 17.17 10.79
N LEU A 156 17.75 16.56 10.26
CA LEU A 156 17.65 15.38 9.41
C LEU A 156 17.00 14.19 10.14
N ALA A 157 17.32 13.99 11.41
CA ALA A 157 16.68 12.95 12.20
C ALA A 157 15.20 13.24 12.50
N LEU A 158 14.83 14.50 12.74
CA LEU A 158 13.43 14.90 12.91
C LEU A 158 12.62 14.61 11.65
N GLN A 159 13.12 15.05 10.48
CA GLN A 159 12.44 14.88 9.19
C GLN A 159 12.14 13.43 8.84
N VAL A 160 12.98 12.47 9.25
CA VAL A 160 12.80 11.06 8.87
C VAL A 160 12.06 10.22 9.91
N MET A 161 12.16 10.59 11.19
CA MET A 161 11.66 9.75 12.30
C MET A 161 10.35 10.22 12.91
N ASN A 162 9.95 11.48 12.69
CA ASN A 162 8.75 12.02 13.32
C ASN A 162 7.47 11.60 12.59
N TYR A 163 6.34 11.87 13.25
CA TYR A 163 5.04 11.47 12.75
C TYR A 163 3.95 12.51 12.97
N TYR A 164 2.94 12.46 12.10
CA TYR A 164 1.79 13.35 12.17
C TYR A 164 0.83 12.96 13.30
N THR A 165 0.32 13.98 13.98
CA THR A 165 -0.77 13.85 14.96
C THR A 165 -2.14 13.82 14.28
N GLU A 166 -3.16 13.31 14.96
CA GLU A 166 -4.55 13.35 14.47
C GLU A 166 -5.02 14.77 14.09
N GLN A 167 -4.47 15.81 14.74
CA GLN A 167 -4.82 17.21 14.48
C GLN A 167 -4.12 17.78 13.24
N GLN A 168 -2.96 17.23 12.83
CA GLN A 168 -2.24 17.67 11.63
C GLN A 168 -2.80 17.04 10.36
N VAL A 169 -3.28 15.78 10.46
CA VAL A 169 -3.86 15.04 9.33
C VAL A 169 -5.32 14.65 9.60
N PRO A 170 -6.23 15.63 9.79
CA PRO A 170 -7.61 15.35 10.16
C PRO A 170 -8.39 14.58 9.08
N VAL A 171 -8.07 14.71 7.79
CA VAL A 171 -8.71 13.92 6.72
C VAL A 171 -8.31 12.45 6.82
N MET A 172 -7.01 12.16 6.96
CA MET A 172 -6.52 10.79 7.18
C MET A 172 -7.08 10.18 8.46
N THR A 173 -7.15 10.98 9.53
CA THR A 173 -7.78 10.59 10.80
C THR A 173 -9.25 10.21 10.61
N SER A 174 -9.98 11.00 9.81
CA SER A 174 -11.37 10.70 9.48
C SER A 174 -11.50 9.40 8.70
N PHE A 175 -10.57 9.10 7.78
CA PHE A 175 -10.54 7.81 7.09
C PHE A 175 -10.30 6.63 8.05
N VAL A 176 -9.32 6.74 8.95
CA VAL A 176 -9.05 5.74 10.00
C VAL A 176 -10.29 5.45 10.84
N GLN A 177 -10.99 6.49 11.28
CA GLN A 177 -12.13 6.33 12.19
C GLN A 177 -13.39 5.79 11.50
N ASN A 178 -13.55 6.02 10.19
CA ASN A 178 -14.82 5.76 9.50
C ASN A 178 -14.77 4.61 8.49
N PHE A 179 -13.60 4.12 8.12
CA PHE A 179 -13.40 3.12 7.08
C PHE A 179 -12.42 2.03 7.52
N LEU A 180 -11.95 1.22 6.57
CA LEU A 180 -10.97 0.18 6.86
C LEU A 180 -9.57 0.66 6.54
N THR A 181 -8.65 0.45 7.48
CA THR A 181 -7.21 0.69 7.34
C THR A 181 -6.46 -0.64 7.40
N PHE A 182 -5.47 -0.84 6.54
CA PHE A 182 -4.59 -2.01 6.61
C PHE A 182 -3.37 -1.73 7.50
N ASN A 183 -3.08 -2.65 8.42
CA ASN A 183 -1.93 -2.59 9.32
C ASN A 183 -0.66 -3.18 8.72
N HIS A 184 -0.76 -4.09 7.75
CA HIS A 184 0.38 -4.74 7.10
C HIS A 184 0.23 -4.68 5.58
N TRP A 185 0.17 -3.47 5.04
CA TRP A 185 0.25 -3.23 3.60
C TRP A 185 1.61 -2.63 3.24
N HIS A 186 2.33 -3.29 2.35
CA HIS A 186 3.66 -2.86 1.92
C HIS A 186 3.69 -2.47 0.44
N SER A 187 4.61 -1.60 0.06
CA SER A 187 4.90 -1.39 -1.36
C SER A 187 5.45 -2.68 -1.99
N ASP A 188 5.22 -2.90 -3.28
CA ASP A 188 5.66 -4.15 -3.94
C ASP A 188 7.19 -4.21 -4.09
N VAL A 189 7.85 -3.05 -4.06
CA VAL A 189 9.26 -2.85 -4.35
C VAL A 189 9.89 -2.02 -3.24
N ALA A 190 11.00 -2.51 -2.67
CA ALA A 190 11.92 -1.70 -1.88
C ALA A 190 12.71 -0.78 -2.82
N GLY A 191 12.11 0.34 -3.20
CA GLY A 191 12.61 1.26 -4.22
C GLY A 191 11.60 2.39 -4.47
N PRO A 192 11.85 3.22 -5.49
CA PRO A 192 11.20 4.52 -5.59
C PRO A 192 9.80 4.46 -6.25
N THR A 193 9.21 5.64 -6.45
CA THR A 193 7.88 5.91 -7.06
C THR A 193 7.54 5.07 -8.28
N ASP A 194 8.24 5.24 -9.41
CA ASP A 194 7.80 4.70 -10.70
C ASP A 194 7.78 3.17 -10.72
N PRO A 195 8.82 2.46 -10.22
CA PRO A 195 8.75 1.01 -10.04
C PRO A 195 7.51 0.56 -9.26
N ASN A 196 7.18 1.22 -8.15
CA ASN A 196 6.01 0.85 -7.35
C ASN A 196 4.68 1.15 -8.06
N ARG A 197 4.58 2.27 -8.79
CA ARG A 197 3.40 2.59 -9.61
C ARG A 197 3.20 1.59 -10.75
N PHE A 198 4.27 1.13 -11.40
CA PHE A 198 4.19 0.06 -12.41
C PHE A 198 3.77 -1.28 -11.79
N ALA A 199 4.32 -1.62 -10.63
CA ALA A 199 3.94 -2.84 -9.91
C ALA A 199 2.48 -2.79 -9.44
N LEU A 200 1.97 -1.64 -9.01
CA LEU A 200 0.55 -1.48 -8.63
C LEU A 200 -0.42 -1.83 -9.77
N VAL A 201 -0.06 -1.50 -11.01
CA VAL A 201 -0.95 -1.68 -12.17
C VAL A 201 -0.60 -2.88 -13.07
N SER A 202 0.52 -3.57 -12.82
CA SER A 202 0.95 -4.75 -13.60
C SER A 202 1.53 -5.92 -12.79
N GLY A 203 1.72 -5.72 -11.48
CA GLY A 203 2.30 -6.69 -10.55
C GLY A 203 3.82 -6.90 -10.72
N THR A 204 4.48 -6.15 -11.59
CA THR A 204 5.94 -6.19 -11.80
C THR A 204 6.43 -4.82 -12.26
N THR A 205 7.72 -4.56 -12.05
CA THR A 205 8.41 -3.38 -12.58
C THR A 205 9.08 -3.66 -13.92
N HIS A 206 9.01 -4.91 -14.41
CA HIS A 206 9.80 -5.39 -15.54
C HIS A 206 11.31 -5.16 -15.36
N GLY A 207 11.81 -5.39 -14.14
CA GLY A 207 13.21 -5.23 -13.78
C GLY A 207 13.67 -3.78 -13.57
N HIS A 208 12.75 -2.81 -13.52
CA HIS A 208 13.10 -1.41 -13.22
C HIS A 208 13.24 -1.18 -11.71
N GLY A 209 14.22 -0.35 -11.36
CA GLY A 209 14.50 0.04 -9.97
C GLY A 209 14.70 1.54 -9.77
N THR A 210 14.43 2.39 -10.76
CA THR A 210 14.62 3.86 -10.70
C THR A 210 13.42 4.61 -11.24
N ASN A 211 13.25 5.86 -10.78
CA ASN A 211 12.32 6.81 -11.38
C ASN A 211 12.76 7.20 -12.80
N LEU A 212 11.77 7.42 -13.67
CA LEU A 212 11.89 7.66 -15.09
C LEU A 212 11.81 9.15 -15.46
N GLY A 213 12.23 10.08 -14.58
CA GLY A 213 12.32 11.51 -14.91
C GLY A 213 11.13 12.05 -15.75
N THR A 214 11.40 12.66 -16.91
CA THR A 214 10.35 13.11 -17.85
C THR A 214 10.17 12.19 -19.07
N ASP A 215 10.89 11.07 -19.13
CA ASP A 215 10.96 10.23 -20.32
C ASP A 215 10.01 9.03 -20.21
N TYR A 216 8.72 9.29 -20.43
CA TYR A 216 7.67 8.26 -20.50
C TYR A 216 7.69 7.49 -21.84
N THR A 217 8.86 7.27 -22.44
CA THR A 217 9.03 6.41 -23.64
C THR A 217 9.14 4.94 -23.29
N PHE A 218 8.98 4.57 -22.02
CA PHE A 218 8.96 3.16 -21.65
C PHE A 218 7.73 2.50 -22.27
N LEU A 219 8.00 1.58 -23.19
CA LEU A 219 7.05 0.68 -23.78
C LEU A 219 7.11 -0.59 -22.92
N LEU A 220 6.60 -0.52 -21.69
CA LEU A 220 6.55 -1.67 -20.79
C LEU A 220 5.71 -2.78 -21.45
N PRO A 221 6.31 -3.95 -21.74
CA PRO A 221 5.67 -4.97 -22.56
C PRO A 221 4.76 -5.91 -21.76
N GLN A 222 4.82 -5.85 -20.43
CA GLN A 222 4.02 -6.72 -19.57
C GLN A 222 2.53 -6.33 -19.59
N MET A 223 1.70 -7.33 -19.26
CA MET A 223 0.26 -7.12 -19.03
C MET A 223 0.03 -6.09 -17.92
N SER A 224 -0.84 -5.13 -18.17
CA SER A 224 -1.34 -4.19 -17.17
C SER A 224 -2.85 -4.32 -16.97
N ILE A 225 -3.37 -3.75 -15.89
CA ILE A 225 -4.81 -3.66 -15.65
C ILE A 225 -5.53 -2.94 -16.80
N PHE A 226 -4.89 -1.93 -17.40
CA PHE A 226 -5.46 -1.18 -18.54
C PHE A 226 -5.68 -2.09 -19.76
N GLN A 227 -4.70 -2.95 -20.05
CA GLN A 227 -4.80 -3.96 -21.11
C GLN A 227 -5.86 -5.02 -20.76
N ALA A 228 -5.79 -5.60 -19.56
CA ALA A 228 -6.70 -6.66 -19.13
C ALA A 228 -8.18 -6.22 -19.20
N LEU A 229 -8.47 -4.98 -18.81
CA LEU A 229 -9.82 -4.40 -18.92
C LEU A 229 -10.17 -4.04 -20.36
N GLY A 230 -9.23 -3.48 -21.12
CA GLY A 230 -9.43 -3.13 -22.52
C GLY A 230 -9.82 -4.32 -23.39
N GLU A 231 -9.11 -5.44 -23.27
CA GLU A 231 -9.39 -6.67 -24.01
C GLU A 231 -10.76 -7.30 -23.65
N LYS A 232 -11.25 -7.03 -22.43
CA LYS A 232 -12.58 -7.44 -21.97
C LYS A 232 -13.69 -6.42 -22.23
N ASN A 233 -13.38 -5.29 -22.89
CA ASN A 233 -14.30 -4.15 -23.08
C ASN A 233 -14.87 -3.59 -21.77
N ILE A 234 -14.11 -3.68 -20.68
CA ILE A 234 -14.45 -3.03 -19.41
C ILE A 234 -13.96 -1.58 -19.45
N SER A 235 -14.85 -0.64 -19.13
CA SER A 235 -14.54 0.78 -19.22
C SER A 235 -13.52 1.19 -18.16
N TRP A 236 -12.50 1.93 -18.58
CA TRP A 236 -11.50 2.50 -17.69
C TRP A 236 -11.05 3.87 -18.17
N LEU A 237 -10.66 4.72 -17.22
CA LEU A 237 -9.96 5.97 -17.47
C LEU A 237 -8.82 6.14 -16.46
N ASN A 238 -7.71 6.70 -16.95
CA ASN A 238 -6.62 7.17 -16.11
C ASN A 238 -6.74 8.70 -15.99
N TYR A 239 -7.23 9.14 -14.83
CA TYR A 239 -7.32 10.54 -14.45
C TYR A 239 -5.97 11.00 -13.89
N TRP A 240 -5.38 12.05 -14.45
CA TRP A 240 -4.08 12.55 -13.99
C TRP A 240 -4.09 14.06 -13.80
N ASP A 241 -3.38 14.55 -12.78
CA ASP A 241 -3.21 15.98 -12.58
C ASP A 241 -2.25 16.56 -13.62
N THR A 242 -2.75 17.49 -14.42
CA THR A 242 -2.01 18.10 -15.52
C THR A 242 -0.84 18.97 -15.08
N ALA A 243 -0.71 19.27 -13.77
CA ALA A 243 0.51 19.86 -13.23
C ALA A 243 1.72 18.90 -13.33
N GLY A 244 1.49 17.60 -13.51
CA GLY A 244 2.53 16.61 -13.80
C GLY A 244 3.26 16.10 -12.55
N GLY A 245 4.43 15.50 -12.77
CA GLY A 245 5.28 14.92 -11.73
C GLY A 245 4.99 13.46 -11.40
N THR A 246 3.73 13.02 -11.49
CA THR A 246 3.40 11.58 -11.45
C THR A 246 2.49 11.19 -12.60
N GLY A 247 2.69 9.99 -13.13
CA GLY A 247 1.93 9.44 -14.24
C GLY A 247 1.89 10.35 -15.48
N PRO A 248 0.94 10.12 -16.39
CA PRO A 248 -0.13 9.13 -16.35
C PRO A 248 0.38 7.69 -16.56
N ASP A 249 0.22 6.82 -15.55
CA ASP A 249 0.86 5.50 -15.54
C ASP A 249 0.35 4.58 -16.66
N SER A 250 -0.88 4.79 -17.15
CA SER A 250 -1.40 4.02 -18.28
C SER A 250 -0.58 4.17 -19.56
N LYS A 251 0.13 5.30 -19.75
CA LYS A 251 0.95 5.57 -20.93
C LYS A 251 2.32 4.90 -20.91
N ALA A 252 2.74 4.35 -19.76
CA ALA A 252 4.00 3.63 -19.64
C ALA A 252 3.96 2.22 -20.29
N PHE A 253 2.81 1.78 -20.80
CA PHE A 253 2.65 0.42 -21.35
C PHE A 253 2.54 0.42 -22.87
N THR A 254 3.28 -0.48 -23.52
CA THR A 254 3.28 -0.65 -24.99
C THR A 254 1.88 -0.82 -25.54
N TRP A 255 1.09 -1.67 -24.88
CA TRP A 255 -0.27 -1.98 -25.32
C TRP A 255 -1.13 -0.72 -25.39
N THR A 256 -1.04 0.20 -24.43
CA THR A 256 -1.86 1.42 -24.41
C THR A 256 -1.60 2.28 -25.64
N LEU A 257 -0.33 2.43 -26.03
CA LEU A 257 0.08 3.17 -27.21
C LEU A 257 -0.33 2.46 -28.50
N GLU A 258 0.05 1.19 -28.67
CA GLU A 258 -0.17 0.45 -29.92
C GLU A 258 -1.66 0.19 -30.22
N SER A 259 -2.49 0.11 -29.16
CA SER A 259 -3.94 -0.04 -29.30
C SER A 259 -4.70 1.29 -29.46
N GLY A 260 -4.01 2.43 -29.46
CA GLY A 260 -4.61 3.75 -29.61
C GLY A 260 -5.50 4.18 -28.43
N ASN A 261 -5.24 3.65 -27.23
CA ASN A 261 -6.00 3.95 -26.00
C ASN A 261 -5.46 5.17 -25.23
N GLU A 262 -4.53 5.93 -25.79
CA GLU A 262 -3.93 7.11 -25.16
C GLU A 262 -4.96 8.20 -24.81
N ASN A 263 -6.10 8.23 -25.53
CA ASN A 263 -7.22 9.13 -25.27
C ASN A 263 -8.01 8.80 -23.99
N LYS A 264 -7.73 7.65 -23.35
CA LYS A 264 -8.29 7.28 -22.03
C LYS A 264 -7.51 7.85 -20.85
N THR A 265 -6.42 8.55 -21.13
CA THR A 265 -5.78 9.43 -20.17
C THR A 265 -6.45 10.81 -20.20
N VAL A 266 -7.06 11.23 -19.10
CA VAL A 266 -7.84 12.47 -19.02
C VAL A 266 -7.46 13.31 -17.79
N PRO A 267 -7.66 14.64 -17.80
CA PRO A 267 -7.35 15.48 -16.65
C PRO A 267 -8.14 15.09 -15.39
N VAL A 268 -7.53 15.16 -14.21
CA VAL A 268 -8.18 14.88 -12.92
C VAL A 268 -9.38 15.80 -12.65
N THR A 269 -9.43 16.99 -13.25
CA THR A 269 -10.60 17.87 -13.17
C THR A 269 -11.86 17.23 -13.76
N GLN A 270 -11.71 16.34 -14.75
CA GLN A 270 -12.81 15.58 -15.32
C GLN A 270 -13.37 14.54 -14.34
N PHE A 271 -12.54 13.96 -13.47
CA PHE A 271 -12.98 13.00 -12.45
C PHE A 271 -14.11 13.57 -11.59
N TYR A 272 -13.98 14.82 -11.15
CA TYR A 272 -15.00 15.47 -10.32
C TYR A 272 -16.34 15.61 -11.05
N THR A 273 -16.28 15.91 -12.36
CA THR A 273 -17.49 16.03 -13.19
C THR A 273 -18.13 14.67 -13.42
N ASP A 274 -17.32 13.65 -13.72
CA ASP A 274 -17.78 12.28 -13.95
C ASP A 274 -18.38 11.69 -12.67
N ALA A 275 -17.73 11.87 -11.51
CA ALA A 275 -18.22 11.41 -10.21
C ALA A 275 -19.58 12.03 -9.86
N LEU A 276 -19.71 13.35 -9.96
CA LEU A 276 -20.96 14.06 -9.63
C LEU A 276 -22.10 13.73 -10.60
N SER A 277 -21.78 13.43 -11.87
CA SER A 277 -22.78 13.16 -12.91
C SER A 277 -23.14 11.68 -13.03
N GLY A 278 -22.44 10.78 -12.32
CA GLY A 278 -22.66 9.34 -12.42
C GLY A 278 -22.06 8.70 -13.68
N ASN A 279 -21.00 9.28 -14.22
CA ASN A 279 -20.33 8.88 -15.45
C ASN A 279 -18.96 8.24 -15.21
N LEU A 280 -18.60 7.88 -13.98
CA LEU A 280 -17.34 7.19 -13.75
C LEU A 280 -17.30 5.87 -14.51
N PRO A 281 -16.15 5.52 -15.11
CA PRO A 281 -15.95 4.21 -15.70
C PRO A 281 -15.94 3.11 -14.62
N THR A 282 -15.94 1.87 -15.08
CA THR A 282 -15.85 0.69 -14.19
C THR A 282 -14.54 0.71 -13.38
N PHE A 283 -13.45 1.20 -13.96
CA PHE A 283 -12.17 1.44 -13.29
C PHE A 283 -11.65 2.87 -13.50
N SER A 284 -11.51 3.62 -12.41
CA SER A 284 -10.93 4.96 -12.41
C SER A 284 -9.59 4.93 -11.69
N TYR A 285 -8.49 5.19 -12.40
CA TYR A 285 -7.15 5.26 -11.81
C TYR A 285 -6.68 6.72 -11.73
N LEU A 286 -6.32 7.20 -10.54
CA LEU A 286 -5.98 8.59 -10.28
C LEU A 286 -4.49 8.75 -9.98
N ASN A 287 -3.86 9.69 -10.69
CA ASN A 287 -2.50 10.17 -10.45
C ASN A 287 -2.56 11.64 -9.96
N PRO A 288 -2.09 11.95 -8.72
CA PRO A 288 -1.96 13.32 -8.25
C PRO A 288 -0.75 14.03 -8.89
N SER A 289 -0.59 15.32 -8.63
CA SER A 289 0.60 16.06 -9.08
C SER A 289 1.74 16.00 -8.08
N CYS A 290 2.97 16.04 -8.60
CA CYS A 290 4.23 16.16 -7.86
C CYS A 290 5.14 17.17 -8.60
N CYS A 291 6.17 17.77 -8.02
CA CYS A 291 6.59 17.74 -6.63
C CYS A 291 6.79 19.18 -6.16
N GLY A 292 6.82 19.40 -4.85
CA GLY A 292 6.95 20.74 -4.28
C GLY A 292 5.62 21.36 -3.84
N VAL A 293 5.70 22.54 -3.22
CA VAL A 293 4.54 23.31 -2.76
C VAL A 293 3.57 23.60 -3.90
N GLY A 294 2.27 23.41 -3.66
CA GLY A 294 1.20 23.58 -4.66
C GLY A 294 0.91 22.34 -5.50
N THR A 295 1.51 21.20 -5.16
CA THR A 295 1.22 19.88 -5.74
C THR A 295 0.39 19.04 -4.77
N THR A 296 -0.23 17.96 -5.24
CA THR A 296 -1.31 17.26 -4.51
C THR A 296 -0.96 15.85 -4.03
N SER A 297 0.23 15.33 -4.32
CA SER A 297 0.57 13.92 -4.08
C SER A 297 0.88 13.56 -2.63
N MET A 298 1.15 14.55 -1.77
CA MET A 298 1.82 14.40 -0.46
C MET A 298 3.28 13.96 -0.55
N HIS A 299 3.94 14.05 -1.71
CA HIS A 299 5.39 13.93 -1.78
C HIS A 299 6.04 14.88 -0.77
N ASP A 300 7.18 14.48 -0.25
CA ASP A 300 7.99 15.06 0.81
C ASP A 300 8.14 16.58 0.68
N SER A 301 8.56 17.04 -0.50
CA SER A 301 8.72 18.47 -0.81
C SER A 301 7.39 19.21 -1.05
N GLY A 302 6.29 18.50 -1.20
CA GLY A 302 4.92 19.05 -1.24
C GLY A 302 4.33 19.28 0.14
N LEU A 303 3.13 19.89 0.19
CA LEU A 303 2.40 20.10 1.44
C LEU A 303 1.47 18.91 1.71
N VAL A 304 1.56 18.32 2.90
CA VAL A 304 0.60 17.29 3.34
C VAL A 304 -0.81 17.87 3.41
N SER A 305 -0.94 19.14 3.78
CA SER A 305 -2.22 19.85 3.81
C SER A 305 -2.88 20.00 2.43
N ASP A 306 -2.11 20.17 1.34
CA ASP A 306 -2.63 20.17 -0.04
C ASP A 306 -3.10 18.77 -0.46
N GLY A 307 -2.37 17.73 -0.07
CA GLY A 307 -2.80 16.35 -0.26
C GLY A 307 -4.09 16.02 0.49
N GLU A 308 -4.24 16.47 1.74
CA GLU A 308 -5.49 16.29 2.50
C GLU A 308 -6.66 17.00 1.80
N ALA A 309 -6.43 18.20 1.25
CA ALA A 309 -7.44 18.92 0.46
C ALA A 309 -7.83 18.17 -0.82
N PHE A 310 -6.87 17.57 -1.50
CA PHE A 310 -7.11 16.74 -2.68
C PHE A 310 -7.92 15.48 -2.33
N LEU A 311 -7.51 14.74 -1.29
CA LEU A 311 -8.24 13.56 -0.79
C LEU A 311 -9.68 13.90 -0.39
N LYS A 312 -9.86 15.02 0.32
CA LYS A 312 -11.18 15.54 0.67
C LYS A 312 -12.05 15.76 -0.57
N LYS A 313 -11.51 16.42 -1.59
CA LYS A 313 -12.25 16.73 -2.82
C LYS A 313 -12.60 15.47 -3.61
N VAL A 314 -11.68 14.50 -3.71
CA VAL A 314 -11.94 13.20 -4.36
C VAL A 314 -13.07 12.47 -3.62
N TYR A 315 -12.93 12.31 -2.30
CA TYR A 315 -13.92 11.62 -1.48
C TYR A 315 -15.30 12.28 -1.56
N GLU A 316 -15.41 13.59 -1.36
CA GLU A 316 -16.70 14.29 -1.35
C GLU A 316 -17.37 14.28 -2.72
N SER A 317 -16.60 14.28 -3.81
CA SER A 317 -17.15 14.12 -5.17
C SER A 317 -17.74 12.73 -5.38
N LEU A 318 -17.07 11.67 -4.89
CA LEU A 318 -17.59 10.31 -4.92
C LEU A 318 -18.83 10.16 -4.03
N ARG A 319 -18.77 10.71 -2.82
CA ARG A 319 -19.81 10.59 -1.80
C ARG A 319 -21.10 11.31 -2.17
N ALA A 320 -21.00 12.40 -2.94
CA ALA A 320 -22.13 13.14 -3.49
C ALA A 320 -22.64 12.55 -4.83
N GLY A 321 -21.83 11.72 -5.48
CA GLY A 321 -22.16 11.12 -6.78
C GLY A 321 -23.22 10.02 -6.69
N PRO A 322 -24.04 9.81 -7.74
CA PRO A 322 -25.10 8.81 -7.75
C PRO A 322 -24.58 7.37 -7.79
N GLN A 323 -23.29 7.16 -8.10
CA GLN A 323 -22.63 5.85 -8.13
C GLN A 323 -22.07 5.40 -6.77
N TRP A 324 -22.13 6.24 -5.72
CA TRP A 324 -21.52 5.97 -4.40
C TRP A 324 -21.84 4.58 -3.83
N GLU A 325 -23.10 4.17 -3.89
CA GLU A 325 -23.59 2.89 -3.36
C GLU A 325 -22.99 1.65 -4.04
N ASN A 326 -22.30 1.83 -5.17
CA ASN A 326 -21.62 0.75 -5.90
C ASN A 326 -20.12 1.01 -6.12
N THR A 327 -19.55 1.97 -5.39
CA THR A 327 -18.14 2.33 -5.50
C THR A 327 -17.31 1.72 -4.38
N LEU A 328 -16.17 1.15 -4.76
CA LEU A 328 -15.05 0.89 -3.85
C LEU A 328 -13.95 1.90 -4.16
N PHE A 329 -13.65 2.79 -3.22
CA PHE A 329 -12.51 3.69 -3.30
C PHE A 329 -11.33 3.07 -2.52
N ILE A 330 -10.23 2.84 -3.23
CA ILE A 330 -8.97 2.35 -2.70
C ILE A 330 -8.00 3.52 -2.70
N LEU A 331 -7.56 3.94 -1.51
CA LEU A 331 -6.51 4.92 -1.32
C LEU A 331 -5.25 4.18 -0.89
N THR A 332 -4.16 4.32 -1.64
CA THR A 332 -2.84 3.79 -1.31
C THR A 332 -1.78 4.85 -1.58
N PHE A 333 -0.56 4.58 -1.13
CA PHE A 333 0.65 5.28 -1.53
C PHE A 333 1.46 4.34 -2.43
N ASP A 334 2.44 4.87 -3.13
CA ASP A 334 3.37 4.07 -3.93
C ASP A 334 4.45 3.43 -3.07
N GLU A 335 5.13 4.22 -2.24
CA GLU A 335 6.15 3.78 -1.29
C GLU A 335 6.29 4.71 -0.07
N THR A 336 7.33 4.49 0.74
CA THR A 336 7.51 5.08 2.07
C THR A 336 8.14 6.47 2.12
N GLY A 337 8.79 6.94 1.06
CA GLY A 337 9.51 8.22 1.00
C GLY A 337 10.84 8.21 1.74
N GLY A 338 11.31 7.04 2.16
CA GLY A 338 12.42 6.92 3.12
C GLY A 338 12.06 7.38 4.54
N PHE A 339 10.79 7.65 4.84
CA PHE A 339 10.34 7.86 6.22
C PHE A 339 10.35 6.56 7.01
N HIS A 340 10.77 6.66 8.27
CA HIS A 340 10.86 5.51 9.15
C HIS A 340 9.52 4.78 9.31
N ASP A 341 9.58 3.45 9.27
CA ASP A 341 8.54 2.57 9.81
C ASP A 341 9.20 1.42 10.57
N HIS A 342 8.64 1.08 11.73
CA HIS A 342 9.20 0.06 12.60
C HIS A 342 8.93 -1.37 12.12
N VAL A 343 7.93 -1.58 11.24
CA VAL A 343 7.56 -2.91 10.78
C VAL A 343 8.53 -3.34 9.66
N PRO A 344 9.31 -4.41 9.86
CA PRO A 344 10.27 -4.83 8.85
C PRO A 344 9.58 -5.37 7.59
N PRO A 345 10.08 -5.05 6.37
CA PRO A 345 9.50 -5.53 5.13
C PRO A 345 9.64 -7.06 4.99
N PRO A 346 8.57 -7.78 4.61
CA PRO A 346 8.61 -9.24 4.50
C PRO A 346 9.20 -9.70 3.16
N LEU A 347 9.60 -10.98 3.11
CA LEU A 347 9.91 -11.68 1.86
C LEU A 347 8.64 -11.92 1.03
N ALA A 348 8.80 -12.03 -0.28
CA ALA A 348 7.70 -12.29 -1.22
C ALA A 348 8.22 -12.93 -2.52
N PRO A 349 7.41 -13.71 -3.26
CA PRO A 349 7.87 -14.43 -4.45
C PRO A 349 8.16 -13.47 -5.59
N ARG A 350 9.26 -13.68 -6.30
CA ARG A 350 9.63 -12.80 -7.43
C ARG A 350 8.49 -12.73 -8.47
N PRO A 351 8.18 -11.54 -9.01
CA PRO A 351 7.16 -11.42 -10.05
C PRO A 351 7.65 -11.98 -11.39
N ASP A 352 8.95 -11.98 -11.64
CA ASP A 352 9.58 -12.55 -12.84
C ASP A 352 11.07 -12.86 -12.57
N ASN A 353 11.79 -13.26 -13.63
CA ASN A 353 13.22 -13.60 -13.55
C ASN A 353 14.16 -12.39 -13.73
N LEU A 354 13.64 -11.17 -13.81
CA LEU A 354 14.44 -9.96 -13.98
C LEU A 354 14.99 -9.48 -12.63
N THR A 355 16.04 -8.69 -12.71
CA THR A 355 16.74 -8.10 -11.57
C THR A 355 17.16 -6.68 -11.92
N TYR A 356 17.40 -5.87 -10.90
CA TYR A 356 17.92 -4.52 -11.06
C TYR A 356 19.26 -4.40 -10.32
N THR A 357 20.25 -3.72 -10.90
CA THR A 357 21.55 -3.48 -10.25
C THR A 357 21.86 -2.00 -10.27
N GLU A 358 22.24 -1.46 -9.12
CA GLU A 358 22.76 -0.10 -8.99
C GLU A 358 23.99 -0.05 -8.06
N LYS A 359 24.66 1.10 -8.03
CA LYS A 359 25.84 1.31 -7.21
C LYS A 359 25.43 1.95 -5.88
N ALA A 360 25.74 1.28 -4.77
CA ALA A 360 25.48 1.78 -3.42
C ALA A 360 26.53 2.81 -2.97
N ALA A 361 26.25 3.52 -1.87
CA ALA A 361 27.13 4.56 -1.31
C ALA A 361 28.53 4.08 -0.91
N ASN A 362 28.69 2.79 -0.56
CA ASN A 362 30.00 2.19 -0.30
C ASN A 362 30.84 1.91 -1.56
N GLY A 363 30.30 2.24 -2.74
CA GLY A 363 30.96 2.09 -4.03
C GLY A 363 30.83 0.71 -4.67
N LEU A 364 30.15 -0.24 -4.02
CA LEU A 364 29.90 -1.58 -4.54
C LEU A 364 28.58 -1.64 -5.31
N GLU A 365 28.47 -2.57 -6.24
CA GLU A 365 27.20 -2.88 -6.90
C GLU A 365 26.30 -3.72 -6.00
N TYR A 366 25.01 -3.43 -6.02
CA TYR A 366 23.98 -4.21 -5.36
C TYR A 366 22.91 -4.62 -6.37
N THR A 367 22.60 -5.92 -6.41
CA THR A 367 21.53 -6.46 -7.26
C THR A 367 20.28 -6.72 -6.42
N TYR A 368 19.19 -6.06 -6.77
CA TYR A 368 17.85 -6.32 -6.23
C TYR A 368 17.13 -7.38 -7.05
N GLU A 369 16.70 -8.44 -6.36
CA GLU A 369 16.09 -9.62 -6.98
C GLU A 369 14.56 -9.56 -7.03
N PHE A 370 13.93 -8.52 -6.47
CA PHE A 370 12.48 -8.42 -6.32
C PHE A 370 11.86 -9.59 -5.52
N ASN A 371 12.61 -10.19 -4.58
CA ASN A 371 12.18 -11.31 -3.74
C ASN A 371 11.71 -10.89 -2.32
N ARG A 372 11.39 -9.62 -2.16
CA ARG A 372 10.84 -9.02 -0.94
C ARG A 372 9.90 -7.86 -1.30
N LEU A 373 9.14 -7.40 -0.32
CA LEU A 373 8.35 -6.17 -0.41
C LEU A 373 9.20 -4.97 0.05
N GLY A 374 8.68 -3.77 -0.16
CA GLY A 374 9.22 -2.54 0.41
C GLY A 374 8.60 -2.21 1.78
N GLY A 375 8.82 -0.97 2.22
CA GLY A 375 8.33 -0.50 3.51
C GLY A 375 6.80 -0.47 3.60
N ARG A 376 6.30 -0.39 4.83
CA ARG A 376 4.87 -0.39 5.10
C ARG A 376 4.25 0.98 4.78
N ILE A 377 3.16 0.98 4.01
CA ILE A 377 2.50 2.19 3.51
C ILE A 377 1.02 2.26 3.96
N PRO A 378 0.46 3.47 4.17
CA PRO A 378 -0.96 3.63 4.47
C PRO A 378 -1.82 3.11 3.31
N THR A 379 -2.85 2.33 3.62
CA THR A 379 -3.83 1.89 2.62
C THR A 379 -5.22 1.76 3.23
N PHE A 380 -6.24 2.18 2.49
CA PHE A 380 -7.62 2.25 2.97
C PHE A 380 -8.62 1.67 1.96
N LEU A 381 -9.66 1.02 2.47
CA LEU A 381 -10.87 0.71 1.70
C LEU A 381 -12.03 1.61 2.15
N ILE A 382 -12.53 2.41 1.22
CA ILE A 382 -13.55 3.42 1.46
C ILE A 382 -14.79 3.07 0.63
N SER A 383 -15.86 2.66 1.30
CA SER A 383 -17.10 2.22 0.68
C SER A 383 -18.23 2.13 1.72
N PRO A 384 -19.52 2.25 1.34
CA PRO A 384 -20.61 1.91 2.25
C PRO A 384 -20.64 0.42 2.63
N TRP A 385 -19.95 -0.44 1.89
CA TRP A 385 -19.88 -1.88 2.14
C TRP A 385 -18.71 -2.32 3.01
N ILE A 386 -17.97 -1.40 3.62
CA ILE A 386 -16.85 -1.70 4.51
C ILE A 386 -17.25 -1.36 5.95
N ASN A 387 -16.76 -2.08 6.95
CA ASN A 387 -17.01 -1.77 8.35
C ASN A 387 -16.46 -0.38 8.74
N GLU A 388 -17.03 0.19 9.80
CA GLU A 388 -16.61 1.47 10.33
C GLU A 388 -15.38 1.30 11.23
N GLY A 389 -14.29 1.99 10.92
CA GLY A 389 -13.07 1.99 11.74
C GLY A 389 -12.46 0.60 11.92
N GLU A 390 -12.52 -0.25 10.90
CA GLU A 390 -11.90 -1.58 10.96
C GLU A 390 -10.40 -1.47 10.68
N VAL A 391 -9.58 -2.20 11.44
CA VAL A 391 -8.14 -2.28 11.19
C VAL A 391 -7.80 -3.70 10.79
N GLU A 392 -7.64 -3.91 9.49
CA GLU A 392 -7.29 -5.19 8.91
C GLU A 392 -5.81 -5.50 9.16
N GLN A 393 -5.52 -6.68 9.69
CA GLN A 393 -4.16 -7.07 10.06
C GLN A 393 -3.43 -7.68 8.85
N PHE A 394 -3.52 -9.00 8.70
CA PHE A 394 -2.87 -9.78 7.65
C PHE A 394 -3.90 -10.50 6.80
N GLY A 395 -3.60 -10.67 5.52
CA GLY A 395 -4.45 -11.40 4.60
C GLY A 395 -4.11 -12.88 4.54
N LEU A 396 -5.07 -13.68 4.08
CA LEU A 396 -4.83 -15.07 3.70
C LEU A 396 -4.70 -15.15 2.17
N ASN A 397 -3.57 -15.65 1.68
CA ASN A 397 -3.37 -15.83 0.25
C ASN A 397 -4.05 -17.08 -0.32
N SER A 398 -3.96 -17.26 -1.63
CA SER A 398 -4.49 -18.41 -2.37
C SER A 398 -3.92 -19.75 -1.91
N PHE A 399 -2.73 -19.75 -1.32
CA PHE A 399 -2.06 -20.93 -0.75
C PHE A 399 -2.47 -21.22 0.70
N GLY A 400 -3.30 -20.38 1.31
CA GLY A 400 -3.72 -20.52 2.70
C GLY A 400 -2.68 -20.05 3.72
N GLU A 401 -1.73 -19.21 3.30
CA GLU A 401 -0.71 -18.62 4.15
C GLU A 401 -1.16 -17.24 4.63
N THR A 402 -0.90 -16.93 5.89
CA THR A 402 -1.08 -15.57 6.43
C THR A 402 0.11 -14.72 6.01
N VAL A 403 -0.15 -13.67 5.24
CA VAL A 403 0.87 -12.80 4.64
C VAL A 403 0.45 -11.33 4.70
N SER A 404 1.41 -10.43 4.57
CA SER A 404 1.13 -9.01 4.38
C SER A 404 0.38 -8.75 3.06
N TYR A 405 -0.45 -7.71 3.07
CA TYR A 405 -0.97 -7.12 1.84
C TYR A 405 0.13 -6.32 1.14
N CYS A 406 -0.08 -6.07 -0.15
CA CYS A 406 0.82 -5.29 -0.98
C CYS A 406 0.10 -4.71 -2.20
N ALA A 407 0.76 -3.88 -3.00
CA ALA A 407 0.16 -3.28 -4.20
C ALA A 407 -0.48 -4.34 -5.12
N SER A 408 0.16 -5.50 -5.31
CA SER A 408 -0.39 -6.63 -6.06
C SER A 408 -1.69 -7.25 -5.48
N SER A 409 -2.02 -6.99 -4.21
CA SER A 409 -3.30 -7.41 -3.59
C SER A 409 -4.51 -6.73 -4.24
N VAL A 410 -4.30 -5.53 -4.81
CA VAL A 410 -5.32 -4.85 -5.63
C VAL A 410 -5.61 -5.69 -6.86
N LEU A 411 -4.59 -6.02 -7.66
CA LEU A 411 -4.75 -6.81 -8.88
C LEU A 411 -5.34 -8.20 -8.59
N ARG A 412 -4.93 -8.84 -7.49
CA ARG A 412 -5.54 -10.11 -7.05
C ARG A 412 -7.05 -9.97 -6.85
N THR A 413 -7.48 -8.93 -6.15
CA THR A 413 -8.91 -8.71 -5.86
C THR A 413 -9.68 -8.31 -7.11
N LEU A 414 -9.09 -7.48 -7.98
CA LEU A 414 -9.71 -7.08 -9.26
C LEU A 414 -9.85 -8.25 -10.24
N GLY A 415 -8.92 -9.22 -10.20
CA GLY A 415 -9.02 -10.46 -10.98
C GLY A 415 -10.28 -11.24 -10.64
N TYR A 416 -10.65 -11.31 -9.35
CA TYR A 416 -11.93 -11.89 -8.95
C TYR A 416 -13.14 -11.05 -9.38
N LEU A 417 -13.06 -9.71 -9.32
CA LEU A 417 -14.17 -8.84 -9.69
C LEU A 417 -14.50 -8.92 -11.19
N TRP A 418 -13.47 -9.02 -12.04
CA TRP A 418 -13.58 -8.89 -13.50
C TRP A 418 -13.09 -10.10 -14.31
N ASP A 419 -12.88 -11.23 -13.63
CA ASP A 419 -12.61 -12.54 -14.23
C ASP A 419 -11.36 -12.56 -15.14
N PHE A 420 -10.24 -12.05 -14.63
CA PHE A 420 -8.93 -12.22 -15.25
C PHE A 420 -7.99 -13.00 -14.31
N GLU A 421 -7.10 -13.79 -14.91
CA GLU A 421 -6.08 -14.56 -14.20
C GLU A 421 -4.96 -13.65 -13.66
N PRO A 422 -4.29 -14.02 -12.55
CA PRO A 422 -3.12 -13.31 -12.07
C PRO A 422 -2.07 -13.10 -13.18
N PHE A 423 -1.54 -11.89 -13.29
CA PHE A 423 -0.59 -11.56 -14.36
C PHE A 423 0.77 -12.23 -14.18
N ASN A 424 1.14 -12.52 -12.94
CA ASN A 424 2.43 -13.08 -12.57
C ASN A 424 2.39 -13.72 -11.16
N PRO A 425 3.44 -14.42 -10.71
CA PRO A 425 3.48 -15.08 -9.40
C PRO A 425 3.29 -14.16 -8.19
N ARG A 426 3.70 -12.88 -8.24
CA ARG A 426 3.48 -11.92 -7.15
C ARG A 426 1.99 -11.62 -6.98
N VAL A 427 1.26 -11.43 -8.08
CA VAL A 427 -0.20 -11.25 -8.07
C VAL A 427 -0.92 -12.51 -7.61
N GLU A 428 -0.45 -13.69 -7.99
CA GLU A 428 -1.05 -14.96 -7.56
C GLU A 428 -0.88 -15.23 -6.06
N TRP A 429 0.28 -14.87 -5.51
CA TRP A 429 0.62 -14.99 -4.10
C TRP A 429 -0.02 -13.91 -3.21
N ALA A 430 -0.32 -12.73 -3.74
CA ALA A 430 -0.88 -11.65 -2.94
C ALA A 430 -2.25 -12.06 -2.33
N PRO A 431 -2.54 -11.69 -1.07
CA PRO A 431 -3.85 -11.92 -0.49
C PRO A 431 -4.91 -11.01 -1.14
N SER A 432 -6.15 -11.51 -1.24
CA SER A 432 -7.29 -10.68 -1.66
C SER A 432 -8.02 -10.08 -0.46
N PHE A 433 -8.80 -9.03 -0.70
CA PHE A 433 -9.62 -8.37 0.31
C PHE A 433 -11.12 -8.38 -0.06
N ASP A 434 -11.54 -9.26 -0.96
CA ASP A 434 -12.94 -9.44 -1.38
C ASP A 434 -13.88 -9.78 -0.21
N HIS A 435 -13.37 -10.51 0.79
CA HIS A 435 -14.12 -10.88 1.99
C HIS A 435 -14.39 -9.73 2.97
N LEU A 436 -13.68 -8.60 2.84
CA LEU A 436 -13.90 -7.42 3.68
C LEU A 436 -15.15 -6.63 3.24
N ILE A 437 -15.66 -6.91 2.03
CA ILE A 437 -16.94 -6.36 1.55
C ILE A 437 -18.07 -7.04 2.33
N GLN A 438 -18.79 -6.24 3.11
CA GLN A 438 -19.90 -6.65 3.94
C GLN A 438 -21.15 -6.97 3.12
N HIS A 439 -22.06 -7.76 3.70
CA HIS A 439 -23.35 -8.08 3.07
C HIS A 439 -24.36 -6.93 3.15
N THR A 440 -24.19 -6.03 4.13
CA THR A 440 -25.10 -4.91 4.42
C THR A 440 -24.35 -3.60 4.28
N ALA A 441 -24.90 -2.65 3.53
CA ALA A 441 -24.37 -1.30 3.43
C ALA A 441 -24.63 -0.50 4.72
N ARG A 442 -23.63 0.27 5.15
CA ARG A 442 -23.77 1.25 6.22
C ARG A 442 -24.60 2.44 5.74
N LYS A 443 -25.55 2.87 6.58
CA LYS A 443 -26.41 4.04 6.32
C LYS A 443 -25.83 5.34 6.89
N ASN A 444 -24.93 5.23 7.86
CA ASN A 444 -24.35 6.33 8.63
C ASN A 444 -22.97 6.77 8.09
N VAL A 445 -22.65 6.51 6.82
CA VAL A 445 -21.37 6.93 6.24
C VAL A 445 -21.35 8.46 6.13
N ILE A 446 -20.32 9.07 6.72
CA ILE A 446 -20.09 10.53 6.71
C ILE A 446 -20.19 11.09 5.28
N SER A 447 -20.71 12.31 5.15
CA SER A 447 -20.87 12.96 3.84
C SER A 447 -19.74 13.94 3.52
N THR A 448 -19.07 14.43 4.56
CA THR A 448 -18.06 15.48 4.48
C THR A 448 -16.91 15.14 5.40
N LEU A 449 -15.70 15.44 4.94
CA LEU A 449 -14.47 15.30 5.72
C LEU A 449 -14.15 16.63 6.44
N PRO A 450 -13.31 16.61 7.50
CA PRO A 450 -12.87 17.84 8.15
C PRO A 450 -12.07 18.74 7.20
N THR A 451 -11.91 20.01 7.57
CA THR A 451 -11.04 20.95 6.84
C THR A 451 -9.58 20.58 7.07
N PRO A 452 -8.75 20.45 6.03
CA PRO A 452 -7.31 20.26 6.17
C PRO A 452 -6.67 21.37 6.99
N VAL A 453 -5.59 21.05 7.68
CA VAL A 453 -4.85 22.00 8.51
C VAL A 453 -3.51 22.27 7.84
N THR A 454 -3.23 23.54 7.57
CA THR A 454 -1.87 24.01 7.25
C THR A 454 -1.13 24.23 8.57
N PHE A 455 0.13 23.85 8.64
CA PHE A 455 0.93 24.02 9.85
C PHE A 455 2.30 24.59 9.50
N THR A 456 2.74 25.56 10.32
CA THR A 456 3.89 26.42 10.03
C THR A 456 5.12 26.11 10.89
N ASP A 457 5.01 25.23 11.89
CA ASP A 457 6.05 25.04 12.90
C ASP A 457 6.38 23.54 13.14
N TYR A 458 7.70 23.32 13.21
CA TYR A 458 8.46 22.13 12.84
C TYR A 458 8.42 21.98 11.35
#